data_AF-A0A9E5IC22-F1
#
_entry.id   AF-A0A9E5IC22-F1
#
_cell.length_a   1.000
_cell.length_b   1.000
_cell.length_c   1.000
_cell.angle_alpha   90.00
_cell.angle_beta   90.00
_cell.angle_gamma   90.00
#
_symmetry.space_group_name_H-M   'P 1'
#
loop_
_entity.id
_entity.type
_entity.pdbx_description
1 polymer ?
#
loop_
_entity_poly.entity_id
_entity_poly.type
_entity_poly.pdbx_seq_one_letter_code
_entity_poly.pdbx_strand_id
1 'polypeptide(L)'
;MDFQPYIRASWEIVMECENRSKVHLDEELEAYLVYMVARNFRNPDFPPDVICLEFTKARTRDDFRQIGDSCLIVDAWDVRRARLTSQDYYEKLGQAAYAYAAMATRPIDSMFQRIAREFACLSKVLAGVKPQLDSARSSVFQ
;
A
#
# COMPACT_ATOMS: atom_id res chain seq x y z
N MET A 1 19.49 -2.55 -11.76
CA MET A 1 19.34 -3.16 -10.42
C MET A 1 18.36 -4.31 -10.59
N ASP A 2 18.73 -5.54 -10.27
CA ASP A 2 17.84 -6.68 -10.44
C ASP A 2 16.76 -6.65 -9.35
N PHE A 3 15.50 -6.50 -9.78
CA PHE A 3 14.34 -6.33 -8.89
C PHE A 3 13.62 -7.68 -8.65
N GLN A 4 13.98 -8.72 -9.41
CA GLN A 4 13.41 -10.07 -9.26
C GLN A 4 13.49 -10.63 -7.84
N PRO A 5 14.62 -10.53 -7.09
CA PRO A 5 14.67 -11.09 -5.74
C PRO A 5 13.71 -10.39 -4.78
N TYR A 6 13.49 -9.08 -4.93
CA TYR A 6 12.55 -8.32 -4.09
C TYR A 6 11.10 -8.64 -4.43
N ILE A 7 10.77 -8.83 -5.72
CA ILE A 7 9.43 -9.29 -6.13
C ILE A 7 9.13 -10.64 -5.50
N ARG A 8 10.05 -11.61 -5.63
CA ARG A 8 9.85 -12.95 -5.08
C ARG A 8 9.66 -12.94 -3.57
N ALA A 9 10.55 -12.26 -2.84
CA ALA A 9 10.42 -12.15 -1.38
C ALA A 9 9.12 -11.44 -0.97
N SER A 10 8.72 -10.41 -1.70
CA SER A 10 7.45 -9.69 -1.44
C SER A 10 6.24 -10.56 -1.72
N TRP A 11 6.28 -11.39 -2.76
CA TRP A 11 5.23 -12.35 -3.08
C TRP A 11 5.08 -13.39 -1.97
N GLU A 12 6.18 -14.00 -1.51
CA GLU A 12 6.16 -14.97 -0.42
C GLU A 12 5.55 -14.36 0.88
N ILE A 13 5.94 -13.13 1.19
CA ILE A 13 5.41 -12.35 2.33
C ILE A 13 3.91 -12.05 2.19
N VAL A 14 3.47 -11.55 1.03
CA VAL A 14 2.06 -11.22 0.78
C VAL A 14 1.19 -12.47 0.87
N MET A 15 1.61 -13.57 0.24
CA MET A 15 0.92 -14.86 0.29
C MET A 15 0.77 -15.39 1.73
N GLU A 16 1.81 -15.26 2.55
CA GLU A 16 1.72 -15.64 3.97
C GLU A 16 0.71 -14.76 4.72
N CYS A 17 0.69 -13.46 4.44
CA CYS A 17 -0.20 -12.50 5.08
C CYS A 17 -1.68 -12.71 4.70
N GLU A 18 -1.98 -13.03 3.45
CA GLU A 18 -3.33 -13.42 3.01
C GLU A 18 -3.83 -14.65 3.78
N ASN A 19 -3.00 -15.69 3.84
CA ASN A 19 -3.33 -16.93 4.54
C ASN A 19 -3.56 -16.73 6.05
N ARG A 20 -2.80 -15.82 6.68
CA ARG A 20 -2.95 -15.47 8.10
C ARG A 20 -4.17 -14.60 8.36
N SER A 21 -4.43 -13.62 7.48
CA SER A 21 -5.53 -12.66 7.61
C SER A 21 -6.90 -13.22 7.18
N LYS A 22 -6.90 -14.38 6.49
CA LYS A 22 -8.09 -15.00 5.87
C LYS A 22 -8.77 -14.08 4.85
N VAL A 23 -7.97 -13.24 4.21
CA VAL A 23 -8.36 -12.39 3.08
C VAL A 23 -7.64 -12.94 1.86
N HIS A 24 -8.39 -13.22 0.80
CA HIS A 24 -7.86 -13.65 -0.47
C HIS A 24 -8.12 -12.53 -1.47
N LEU A 25 -7.05 -11.84 -1.85
CA LEU A 25 -7.05 -10.89 -2.93
C LEU A 25 -7.15 -11.65 -4.25
N ASP A 26 -7.71 -10.99 -5.25
CA ASP A 26 -7.55 -11.47 -6.62
C ASP A 26 -6.13 -11.19 -7.13
N GLU A 27 -5.78 -11.84 -8.25
CA GLU A 27 -4.46 -11.79 -8.86
C GLU A 27 -3.97 -10.36 -9.14
N GLU A 28 -4.85 -9.44 -9.55
CA GLU A 28 -4.44 -8.06 -9.86
C GLU A 28 -4.09 -7.30 -8.58
N LEU A 29 -4.93 -7.42 -7.55
CA LEU A 29 -4.73 -6.77 -6.25
C LEU A 29 -3.53 -7.35 -5.50
N GLU A 30 -3.34 -8.67 -5.56
CA GLU A 30 -2.15 -9.35 -5.03
C GLU A 30 -0.90 -8.80 -5.71
N ALA A 31 -0.86 -8.81 -7.05
CA ALA A 31 0.28 -8.31 -7.81
C ALA A 31 0.59 -6.85 -7.46
N TYR A 32 -0.43 -5.99 -7.36
CA TYR A 32 -0.25 -4.60 -6.93
C TYR A 32 0.42 -4.49 -5.57
N LEU A 33 -0.06 -5.26 -4.59
CA LEU A 33 0.49 -5.26 -3.24
C LEU A 33 1.95 -5.77 -3.23
N VAL A 34 2.24 -6.82 -3.99
CA VAL A 34 3.60 -7.37 -4.15
C VAL A 34 4.55 -6.33 -4.72
N TYR A 35 4.19 -5.65 -5.82
CA TYR A 35 5.02 -4.59 -6.39
C TYR A 35 5.18 -3.41 -5.44
N MET A 36 4.15 -3.07 -4.67
CA MET A 36 4.21 -2.03 -3.65
C MET A 36 5.19 -2.39 -2.51
N VAL A 37 5.18 -3.63 -2.05
CA VAL A 37 6.10 -4.08 -1.00
C VAL A 37 7.53 -4.14 -1.56
N ALA A 38 7.70 -4.68 -2.76
CA ALA A 38 9.00 -4.79 -3.41
C ALA A 38 9.67 -3.42 -3.63
N ARG A 39 8.92 -2.38 -4.04
CA ARG A 39 9.48 -1.03 -4.27
C ARG A 39 9.91 -0.35 -2.97
N ASN A 40 9.32 -0.74 -1.84
CA ASN A 40 9.61 -0.20 -0.53
C ASN A 40 10.52 -1.12 0.32
N PHE A 41 10.92 -2.28 -0.21
CA PHE A 41 11.61 -3.33 0.54
C PHE A 41 12.89 -2.84 1.22
N ARG A 42 13.63 -1.95 0.56
CA ARG A 42 14.88 -1.35 1.07
C ARG A 42 14.70 0.04 1.65
N ASN A 43 13.49 0.61 1.62
CA ASN A 43 13.27 1.97 2.07
C ASN A 43 13.34 2.01 3.62
N PRO A 44 14.34 2.68 4.22
CA PRO A 44 14.42 2.83 5.68
C PRO A 44 13.33 3.74 6.22
N ASP A 45 12.83 4.66 5.39
CA ASP A 45 11.77 5.62 5.73
C ASP A 45 10.38 5.05 5.38
N PHE A 46 10.24 3.73 5.43
CA PHE A 46 8.97 3.02 5.26
C PHE A 46 8.50 2.55 6.64
N PRO A 47 7.33 3.01 7.13
CA PRO A 47 6.29 3.78 6.45
C PRO A 47 6.66 5.26 6.22
N PRO A 48 6.19 5.88 5.12
CA PRO A 48 6.49 7.28 4.80
C PRO A 48 5.88 8.25 5.83
N ASP A 49 6.50 9.41 6.01
CA ASP A 49 5.88 10.53 6.72
C ASP A 49 4.55 10.91 6.05
N VAL A 50 3.55 11.28 6.85
CA VAL A 50 2.15 11.47 6.41
C VAL A 50 2.05 12.50 5.27
N ILE A 51 1.87 12.03 4.03
CA ILE A 51 1.82 12.86 2.80
C ILE A 51 0.44 13.51 2.57
N CYS A 52 -0.50 13.40 3.51
CA CYS A 52 -1.90 13.82 3.30
C CYS A 52 -2.10 15.29 2.90
N LEU A 53 -1.17 16.19 3.24
CA LEU A 53 -1.23 17.61 2.86
C LEU A 53 -0.99 17.85 1.36
N GLU A 54 -0.42 16.87 0.63
CA GLU A 54 -0.13 17.00 -0.79
C GLU A 54 -1.33 16.70 -1.70
N PHE A 55 -2.47 16.25 -1.15
CA PHE A 55 -3.67 15.93 -1.96
C PHE A 55 -4.15 17.11 -2.79
N THR A 56 -4.08 18.33 -2.24
CA THR A 56 -4.47 19.55 -2.96
C THR A 56 -3.50 19.95 -4.09
N LYS A 57 -2.27 19.43 -4.04
CA LYS A 57 -1.21 19.67 -5.02
C LYS A 57 -1.11 18.58 -6.09
N ALA A 58 -1.68 17.40 -5.84
CA ALA A 58 -1.72 16.30 -6.80
C ALA A 58 -2.41 16.72 -8.11
N ARG A 59 -1.81 16.34 -9.24
CA ARG A 59 -2.32 16.63 -10.60
C ARG A 59 -2.32 15.40 -11.48
N THR A 60 -1.37 14.48 -11.26
CA THR A 60 -1.18 13.30 -12.09
C THR A 60 -1.76 12.06 -11.43
N ARG A 61 -2.00 11.02 -12.23
CA ARG A 61 -2.36 9.69 -11.72
C ARG A 61 -1.38 9.21 -10.66
N ASP A 62 -0.09 9.41 -10.91
CA ASP A 62 0.97 8.89 -10.04
C ASP A 62 1.05 9.65 -8.71
N ASP A 63 0.75 10.97 -8.70
CA ASP A 63 0.63 11.75 -7.46
C ASP A 63 -0.47 11.18 -6.57
N PHE A 64 -1.67 10.96 -7.15
CA PHE A 64 -2.80 10.40 -6.44
C PHE A 64 -2.55 8.97 -5.99
N ARG A 65 -1.92 8.14 -6.84
CA ARG A 65 -1.49 6.79 -6.47
C ARG A 65 -0.55 6.82 -5.26
N GLN A 66 0.46 7.69 -5.26
CA GLN A 66 1.42 7.79 -4.16
C GLN A 66 0.77 8.20 -2.84
N ILE A 67 -0.22 9.11 -2.88
CA ILE A 67 -1.02 9.45 -1.70
C ILE A 67 -1.85 8.25 -1.24
N GLY A 68 -2.50 7.54 -2.16
CA GLY A 68 -3.28 6.34 -1.86
C GLY A 68 -2.44 5.24 -1.21
N ASP A 69 -1.25 4.99 -1.77
CA ASP A 69 -0.25 4.07 -1.24
C ASP A 69 0.15 4.46 0.19
N SER A 70 0.45 5.73 0.42
CA SER A 70 0.86 6.25 1.73
C SER A 70 -0.26 6.08 2.76
N CYS A 71 -1.52 6.36 2.37
CA CYS A 71 -2.67 6.14 3.22
C CYS A 71 -2.86 4.66 3.55
N LEU A 72 -2.68 3.77 2.56
CA LEU A 72 -2.80 2.33 2.74
C LEU A 72 -1.80 1.79 3.77
N ILE A 73 -0.55 2.27 3.71
CA ILE A 73 0.50 1.88 4.66
C ILE A 73 0.21 2.41 6.06
N VAL A 74 -0.17 3.69 6.18
CA VAL A 74 -0.48 4.31 7.47
C VAL A 74 -1.67 3.64 8.14
N ASP A 75 -2.71 3.33 7.37
CA ASP A 75 -3.89 2.61 7.83
C ASP A 75 -3.54 1.19 8.31
N ALA A 76 -2.80 0.43 7.50
CA ALA A 76 -2.43 -0.95 7.80
C ALA A 76 -1.53 -1.10 9.02
N TRP A 77 -0.62 -0.15 9.24
CA TRP A 77 0.45 -0.27 10.24
C TRP A 77 0.25 0.62 11.47
N ASP A 78 -0.91 1.28 11.55
CA ASP A 78 -1.27 2.20 12.63
C ASP A 78 -0.17 3.24 12.92
N VAL A 79 0.38 3.80 11.84
CA VAL A 79 1.55 4.67 11.92
C VAL A 79 1.12 6.05 12.35
N ARG A 80 1.42 6.42 13.61
CA ARG A 80 1.26 7.79 14.16
C ARG A 80 0.02 8.50 13.60
N ARG A 81 -1.16 7.89 13.74
CA ARG A 81 -2.42 8.56 13.40
C ARG A 81 -2.43 9.92 14.07
N ALA A 82 -2.70 10.98 13.31
CA ALA A 82 -2.87 12.30 13.92
C ALA A 82 -3.94 12.17 15.02
N ARG A 83 -3.60 12.58 16.24
CA ARG A 83 -4.37 12.30 17.47
C ARG A 83 -5.83 12.76 17.45
N LEU A 84 -6.22 13.55 16.44
CA LEU A 84 -7.54 14.12 16.23
C LEU A 84 -8.28 13.58 14.99
N THR A 85 -7.72 12.58 14.29
CA THR A 85 -8.36 11.98 13.11
C THR A 85 -9.28 10.84 13.52
N SER A 86 -10.39 10.68 12.79
CA SER A 86 -11.25 9.50 12.94
C SER A 86 -10.48 8.24 12.57
N GLN A 87 -10.92 7.10 13.11
CA GLN A 87 -10.26 5.81 12.88
C GLN A 87 -10.22 5.42 11.39
N ASP A 88 -11.20 5.88 10.61
CA ASP A 88 -11.37 5.62 9.18
C ASP A 88 -10.80 6.74 8.29
N TYR A 89 -10.06 7.71 8.85
CA TYR A 89 -9.59 8.87 8.11
C TYR A 89 -8.66 8.48 6.94
N TYR A 90 -7.66 7.64 7.21
CA TYR A 90 -6.68 7.22 6.20
C TYR A 90 -7.29 6.23 5.21
N GLU A 91 -8.21 5.38 5.65
CA GLU A 91 -9.02 4.57 4.75
C GLU A 91 -9.77 5.45 3.74
N LYS A 92 -10.60 6.39 4.21
CA LYS A 92 -11.40 7.26 3.33
C LYS A 92 -10.54 8.12 2.41
N LEU A 93 -9.46 8.69 2.93
CA LEU A 93 -8.54 9.50 2.13
C LEU A 93 -7.82 8.66 1.07
N GLY A 94 -7.40 7.44 1.42
CA GLY A 94 -6.76 6.51 0.49
C GLY A 94 -7.71 6.04 -0.61
N GLN A 95 -8.94 5.67 -0.26
CA GLN A 95 -10.01 5.34 -1.21
C GLN A 95 -10.26 6.50 -2.17
N ALA A 96 -10.35 7.73 -1.66
CA ALA A 96 -10.49 8.92 -2.49
C ALA A 96 -9.26 9.08 -3.42
N ALA A 97 -8.04 8.99 -2.89
CA ALA A 97 -6.82 9.13 -3.69
C ALA A 97 -6.77 8.14 -4.85
N TYR A 98 -7.08 6.86 -4.62
CA TYR A 98 -7.17 5.88 -5.70
C TYR A 98 -8.30 6.15 -6.69
N ALA A 99 -9.45 6.65 -6.23
CA ALA A 99 -10.53 7.06 -7.14
C ALA A 99 -10.09 8.23 -8.04
N TYR A 100 -9.36 9.22 -7.52
CA TYR A 100 -8.78 10.30 -8.31
C TYR A 100 -7.69 9.81 -9.25
N ALA A 101 -6.84 8.86 -8.83
CA ALA A 101 -5.86 8.22 -9.70
C ALA A 101 -6.55 7.53 -10.89
N ALA A 102 -7.67 6.83 -10.63
CA ALA A 102 -8.44 6.20 -11.68
C ALA A 102 -8.99 7.21 -12.70
N MET A 103 -9.55 8.33 -12.20
CA MET A 103 -10.17 9.38 -13.02
C MET A 103 -9.15 10.28 -13.73
N ALA A 104 -7.88 10.27 -13.34
CA ALA A 104 -6.81 11.04 -13.96
C ALA A 104 -6.43 10.55 -15.37
N THR A 105 -6.97 9.40 -15.79
CA THR A 105 -6.78 8.85 -17.14
C THR A 105 -8.12 8.71 -17.88
N ARG A 106 -8.06 8.67 -19.22
CA ARG A 106 -9.21 8.41 -20.09
C ARG A 106 -8.85 7.28 -21.06
N PRO A 107 -9.54 6.13 -21.06
CA PRO A 107 -10.68 5.77 -20.18
C PRO A 107 -10.26 5.67 -18.70
N ILE A 108 -11.26 5.63 -17.81
CA ILE A 108 -11.02 5.49 -16.37
C ILE A 108 -10.27 4.18 -16.11
N ASP A 109 -9.24 4.24 -15.27
CA ASP A 109 -8.43 3.08 -14.89
C ASP A 109 -9.23 2.17 -13.94
N SER A 110 -9.68 1.03 -14.45
CA SER A 110 -10.49 0.06 -13.68
C SER A 110 -9.73 -0.55 -12.51
N MET A 111 -8.39 -0.65 -12.62
CA MET A 111 -7.55 -1.21 -11.56
C MET A 111 -7.53 -0.27 -10.36
N PHE A 112 -7.29 1.03 -10.56
CA PHE A 112 -7.34 1.99 -9.44
C PHE A 112 -8.73 2.17 -8.85
N GLN A 113 -9.80 2.05 -9.66
CA GLN A 113 -11.15 1.98 -9.10
C GLN A 113 -11.35 0.74 -8.21
N ARG A 114 -10.78 -0.40 -8.58
CA ARG A 114 -10.87 -1.64 -7.80
C ARG A 114 -10.10 -1.51 -6.50
N ILE A 115 -8.86 -1.00 -6.54
CA ILE A 115 -8.04 -0.72 -5.36
C ILE A 115 -8.79 0.22 -4.40
N ALA A 116 -9.45 1.28 -4.93
CA ALA A 116 -10.25 2.18 -4.12
C ALA A 116 -11.40 1.46 -3.39
N ARG A 117 -12.08 0.50 -4.03
CA ARG A 117 -13.17 -0.27 -3.41
C ARG A 117 -12.67 -1.31 -2.41
N GLU A 118 -11.56 -1.97 -2.73
CA GLU A 118 -11.00 -3.09 -1.95
C GLU A 118 -9.90 -2.65 -0.97
N PHE A 119 -9.84 -1.35 -0.67
CA PHE A 119 -8.81 -0.76 0.19
C PHE A 119 -8.69 -1.47 1.53
N ALA A 120 -9.81 -1.75 2.20
CA ALA A 120 -9.82 -2.40 3.51
C ALA A 120 -9.24 -3.82 3.45
N CYS A 121 -9.50 -4.56 2.37
CA CYS A 121 -8.92 -5.89 2.12
C CYS A 121 -7.40 -5.79 1.97
N LEU A 122 -6.93 -4.86 1.14
CA LEU A 122 -5.50 -4.60 0.95
C LEU A 122 -4.80 -4.17 2.24
N SER A 123 -5.42 -3.27 3.01
CA SER A 123 -4.89 -2.76 4.29
C SER A 123 -4.74 -3.91 5.30
N LYS A 124 -5.75 -4.77 5.39
CA LYS A 124 -5.73 -5.93 6.30
C LYS A 124 -4.64 -6.94 5.97
N VAL A 125 -4.36 -7.20 4.68
CA VAL A 125 -3.24 -8.05 4.27
C VAL A 125 -1.91 -7.35 4.56
N LEU A 126 -1.80 -6.06 4.20
CA LEU A 126 -0.59 -5.26 4.39
C LEU A 126 -0.21 -5.14 5.88
N ALA A 127 -1.16 -5.16 6.80
CA ALA A 127 -0.91 -5.14 8.24
C ALA A 127 0.01 -6.30 8.70
N GLY A 128 -0.11 -7.47 8.06
CA GLY A 128 0.76 -8.63 8.33
C GLY A 128 2.17 -8.51 7.76
N VAL A 129 2.37 -7.65 6.76
CA VAL A 129 3.63 -7.54 6.01
C VAL A 129 4.72 -6.88 6.86
N LYS A 130 4.38 -5.88 7.68
CA LYS A 130 5.37 -5.12 8.47
C LYS A 130 6.31 -6.02 9.28
N PRO A 131 5.82 -6.92 10.17
CA PRO A 131 6.70 -7.74 10.98
C PRO A 131 7.55 -8.71 10.13
N GLN A 132 7.02 -9.21 9.02
CA GLN A 132 7.75 -10.10 8.12
C GLN A 132 8.86 -9.35 7.37
N LEU A 133 8.59 -8.12 6.93
CA LEU A 133 9.60 -7.26 6.29
C LEU A 133 10.71 -6.88 7.27
N ASP A 134 10.36 -6.53 8.51
CA ASP A 134 11.34 -6.21 9.56
C ASP A 134 12.25 -7.42 9.83
N SER A 135 11.67 -8.63 9.95
CA SER A 135 12.44 -9.87 10.12
C SER A 135 13.35 -10.18 8.92
N ALA A 136 12.83 -10.07 7.70
CA ALA A 136 13.59 -10.35 6.47
C ALA A 136 14.76 -9.38 6.30
N ARG A 137 14.58 -8.09 6.65
CA ARG A 137 15.66 -7.10 6.62
C ARG A 137 16.76 -7.45 7.61
N SER A 138 16.43 -7.87 8.83
CA SER A 138 17.43 -8.27 9.83
C SER A 138 18.27 -9.48 9.38
N SER A 139 17.68 -10.42 8.64
CA SER A 139 18.40 -11.61 8.14
C SER A 139 19.31 -11.34 6.94
N VAL A 140 19.09 -10.26 6.19
CA VAL A 140 19.92 -9.89 5.01
C VAL A 140 21.18 -9.10 5.41
N PHE A 141 21.26 -8.60 6.64
CA PHE A 141 22.42 -7.88 7.19
C PHE A 141 23.27 -8.73 8.17
N GLN A 142 23.06 -10.06 8.21
CA GLN A 142 23.97 -11.05 8.80
C GLN A 142 24.64 -11.86 7.69
#